data_AF-A0A960UV72-F1
#
_entry.id   AF-A0A960UV72-F1
#
_cell.length_a   1.000
_cell.length_b   1.000
_cell.length_c   1.000
_cell.angle_alpha   90.00
_cell.angle_beta   90.00
_cell.angle_gamma   90.00
#
_symmetry.space_group_name_H-M   'P 1'
#
loop_
_entity.id
_entity.type
_entity.pdbx_description
1 polymer ?
#
loop_
_entity_poly.entity_id
_entity_poly.type
_entity_poly.pdbx_seq_one_letter_code
_entity_poly.pdbx_strand_id
1 'polypeptide(L)'
;MASFEDALFSLQAAHFEEAKSLFASLLEQEPDNSEFMAGFYAAGYWANRSDQLSNPEPARPGTGLMEAWDSFQDLAEKKGFAATRSIRSVMRAVLGRASEQYRQKFQREGMAHPDFSDLEELGKCLIRIQDYGNAREILQYARRIQPTRSGIHFLLAECFLNEGEQESAERGLGFYRDGFIIQPTQFDPAYAFSSVVQETLQQLGEEKENDLDRILLWLPAYLMAQSQYSGLRRLNRDEVSQLQRETHRLEKDLENVMDKFKEKVQARLCFYYLALHQAAIFVYDDRDYARELMDSLKALHPGLAQRAKEATGK
;
A
#
# COMPACT_ATOMS: atom_id res chain seq x y z
N MET A 1 32.42 -23.18 11.15
CA MET A 1 31.36 -23.47 10.16
C MET A 1 30.65 -22.17 9.89
N ALA A 2 30.37 -21.83 8.64
CA ALA A 2 29.56 -20.67 8.31
C ALA A 2 28.15 -20.86 8.91
N SER A 3 27.66 -19.89 9.66
CA SER A 3 26.27 -19.88 10.12
C SER A 3 25.37 -19.26 9.04
N PHE A 4 24.12 -19.72 8.95
CA PHE A 4 23.11 -19.06 8.13
C PHE A 4 22.88 -17.61 8.56
N GLU A 5 22.95 -17.32 9.86
CA GLU A 5 22.81 -15.95 10.36
C GLU A 5 23.98 -15.04 9.93
N ASP A 6 25.19 -15.57 9.85
CA ASP A 6 26.36 -14.81 9.34
C ASP A 6 26.17 -14.48 7.85
N ALA A 7 25.68 -15.45 7.06
CA ALA A 7 25.40 -15.24 5.64
C ALA A 7 24.30 -14.19 5.41
N LEU A 8 23.23 -14.22 6.21
CA LEU A 8 22.17 -13.21 6.18
C LEU A 8 22.66 -11.83 6.59
N PHE A 9 23.54 -11.76 7.60
CA PHE A 9 24.16 -10.51 8.03
C PHE A 9 25.01 -9.90 6.91
N SER A 10 25.88 -10.69 6.26
CA SER A 10 26.67 -10.23 5.12
C SER A 10 25.80 -9.75 3.95
N LEU A 11 24.66 -10.42 3.67
CA LEU A 11 23.69 -9.94 2.68
C LEU A 11 23.12 -8.57 3.05
N GLN A 12 22.66 -8.41 4.29
CA GLN A 12 22.07 -7.16 4.77
C GLN A 12 23.07 -6.00 4.79
N ALA A 13 24.35 -6.30 5.04
CA ALA A 13 25.47 -5.35 4.97
C ALA A 13 25.96 -5.07 3.53
N ALA A 14 25.31 -5.63 2.51
CA ALA A 14 25.72 -5.54 1.09
C ALA A 14 27.12 -6.11 0.79
N HIS A 15 27.64 -7.00 1.63
CA HIS A 15 28.89 -7.74 1.40
C HIS A 15 28.62 -8.99 0.53
N PHE A 16 28.20 -8.79 -0.71
CA PHE A 16 27.65 -9.88 -1.53
C PHE A 16 28.64 -10.99 -1.89
N GLU A 17 29.93 -10.69 -2.12
CA GLU A 17 30.92 -11.73 -2.43
C GLU A 17 31.22 -12.62 -1.21
N GLU A 18 31.27 -12.01 -0.01
CA GLU A 18 31.38 -12.75 1.24
C GLU A 18 30.14 -13.61 1.46
N ALA A 19 28.94 -13.02 1.36
CA ALA A 19 27.68 -13.74 1.51
C ALA A 19 27.57 -14.92 0.53
N LYS A 20 27.96 -14.73 -0.74
CA LYS A 20 27.96 -15.78 -1.75
C LYS A 20 28.86 -16.96 -1.36
N SER A 21 30.03 -16.68 -0.81
CA SER A 21 30.97 -17.71 -0.34
C SER A 21 30.42 -18.47 0.87
N LEU A 22 29.78 -17.76 1.81
CA LEU A 22 29.11 -18.37 2.96
C LEU A 22 27.95 -19.27 2.52
N PHE A 23 27.09 -18.81 1.60
CA PHE A 23 26.00 -19.62 1.05
C PHE A 23 26.47 -20.82 0.24
N ALA A 24 27.59 -20.72 -0.49
CA ALA A 24 28.20 -21.87 -1.15
C ALA A 24 28.58 -22.96 -0.14
N SER A 25 29.17 -22.56 1.00
CA SER A 25 29.58 -23.49 2.06
C SER A 25 28.38 -24.13 2.78
N LEU A 26 27.25 -23.43 2.87
CA LEU A 26 25.99 -23.95 3.39
C LEU A 26 25.33 -24.93 2.42
N LEU A 27 25.36 -24.64 1.11
CA LEU A 27 24.83 -25.52 0.06
C LEU A 27 25.62 -26.82 -0.10
N GLU A 28 26.91 -26.83 0.21
CA GLU A 28 27.69 -28.08 0.26
C GLU A 28 27.15 -29.07 1.30
N GLN A 29 26.55 -28.56 2.39
CA GLN A 29 25.97 -29.36 3.47
C GLN A 29 24.50 -29.70 3.19
N GLU A 30 23.73 -28.72 2.70
CA GLU A 30 22.32 -28.87 2.37
C GLU A 30 21.99 -28.30 0.96
N PRO A 31 22.22 -29.08 -0.12
CA PRO A 31 22.09 -28.59 -1.49
C PRO A 31 20.66 -28.16 -1.88
N ASP A 32 19.65 -28.78 -1.28
CA ASP A 32 18.24 -28.59 -1.63
C ASP A 32 17.54 -27.53 -0.77
N ASN A 33 18.27 -26.86 0.12
CA ASN A 33 17.69 -25.85 1.01
C ASN A 33 17.35 -24.57 0.23
N SER A 34 16.06 -24.23 0.16
CA SER A 34 15.56 -23.08 -0.60
C SER A 34 16.09 -21.74 -0.09
N GLU A 35 16.34 -21.58 1.20
CA GLU A 35 16.93 -20.35 1.76
C GLU A 35 18.38 -20.17 1.29
N PHE A 36 19.14 -21.26 1.23
CA PHE A 36 20.54 -21.22 0.81
C PHE A 36 20.67 -21.01 -0.70
N MET A 37 19.81 -21.67 -1.49
CA MET A 37 19.72 -21.43 -2.93
C MET A 37 19.35 -19.97 -3.24
N ALA A 38 18.35 -19.43 -2.54
CA ALA A 38 17.93 -18.04 -2.69
C ALA A 38 19.05 -17.07 -2.30
N GLY A 39 19.74 -17.32 -1.18
CA GLY A 39 20.85 -16.51 -0.70
C GLY A 39 22.04 -16.50 -1.67
N PHE A 40 22.45 -17.67 -2.15
CA PHE A 40 23.51 -17.79 -3.15
C PHE A 40 23.17 -17.06 -4.45
N TYR A 41 21.94 -17.24 -4.94
CA TYR A 41 21.45 -16.57 -6.15
C TYR A 41 21.43 -15.05 -5.99
N ALA A 42 20.85 -14.56 -4.88
CA ALA A 42 20.74 -13.14 -4.59
C ALA A 42 22.13 -12.49 -4.43
N ALA A 43 23.02 -13.13 -3.68
CA ALA A 43 24.39 -12.66 -3.50
C ALA A 43 25.12 -12.56 -4.85
N GLY A 44 25.04 -13.59 -5.70
CA GLY A 44 25.63 -13.56 -7.03
C GLY A 44 25.04 -12.50 -7.96
N TYR A 45 23.73 -12.26 -7.89
CA TYR A 45 23.07 -11.22 -8.68
C TYR A 45 23.54 -9.81 -8.30
N TRP A 46 23.62 -9.52 -7.00
CA TRP A 46 23.94 -8.19 -6.49
C TRP A 46 25.44 -7.91 -6.38
N ALA A 47 26.30 -8.94 -6.28
CA ALA A 47 27.75 -8.78 -6.37
C ALA A 47 28.18 -8.09 -7.68
N ASN A 48 27.54 -8.45 -8.81
CA ASN A 48 27.76 -7.82 -10.12
C ASN A 48 27.20 -6.39 -10.25
N ARG A 49 26.57 -5.86 -9.19
CA ARG A 49 25.92 -4.54 -9.13
C ARG A 49 26.36 -3.73 -7.91
N SER A 50 27.44 -4.15 -7.25
CA SER A 50 28.00 -3.47 -6.08
C SER A 50 28.32 -2.00 -6.35
N ASP A 51 28.79 -1.68 -7.56
CA ASP A 51 29.07 -0.31 -8.01
C ASP A 51 27.82 0.59 -8.00
N GLN A 52 26.64 0.05 -8.32
CA GLN A 52 25.39 0.83 -8.28
C GLN A 52 24.99 1.18 -6.85
N LEU A 53 25.25 0.27 -5.91
CA LEU A 53 24.95 0.46 -4.48
C LEU A 53 25.96 1.41 -3.82
N SER A 54 27.23 1.34 -4.21
CA SER A 54 28.29 2.17 -3.62
C SER A 54 28.38 3.57 -4.23
N ASN A 55 27.78 3.82 -5.40
CA ASN A 55 27.83 5.11 -6.07
C ASN A 55 27.30 6.25 -5.15
N PRO A 56 28.14 7.25 -4.81
CA PRO A 56 27.74 8.37 -3.96
C PRO A 56 26.88 9.41 -4.71
N GLU A 57 26.99 9.49 -6.04
CA GLU A 57 26.28 10.46 -6.88
C GLU A 57 25.63 9.78 -8.08
N PRO A 58 24.61 8.93 -7.85
CA PRO A 58 23.84 8.33 -8.94
C PRO A 58 23.08 9.41 -9.72
N ALA A 59 23.02 9.27 -11.04
CA ALA A 59 22.24 10.15 -11.91
C ALA A 59 20.72 10.13 -11.58
N ARG A 60 20.23 9.01 -11.04
CA ARG A 60 18.85 8.82 -10.56
C ARG A 60 18.87 8.33 -9.11
N PRO A 61 19.04 9.23 -8.12
CA PRO A 61 19.14 8.86 -6.71
C PRO A 61 17.92 8.08 -6.25
N GLY A 62 18.13 6.91 -5.66
CA GLY A 62 17.09 6.01 -5.18
C GLY A 62 16.37 5.25 -6.30
N THR A 63 15.85 5.97 -7.31
CA THR A 63 15.00 5.38 -8.36
C THR A 63 15.70 4.28 -9.14
N GLY A 64 16.99 4.45 -9.47
CA GLY A 64 17.74 3.41 -10.17
C GLY A 64 17.85 2.10 -9.37
N LEU A 65 17.98 2.19 -8.04
CA LEU A 65 18.02 1.02 -7.16
C LEU A 65 16.64 0.38 -6.99
N MET A 66 15.57 1.18 -6.96
CA MET A 66 14.20 0.64 -6.91
C MET A 66 13.86 -0.16 -8.18
N GLU A 67 14.13 0.39 -9.36
CA GLU A 67 13.90 -0.32 -10.63
C GLU A 67 14.74 -1.61 -10.74
N ALA A 68 16.00 -1.54 -10.29
CA ALA A 68 16.88 -2.70 -10.23
C ALA A 68 16.36 -3.77 -9.26
N TRP A 69 15.80 -3.34 -8.12
CA TRP A 69 15.17 -4.22 -7.15
C TRP A 69 13.90 -4.87 -7.71
N ASP A 70 13.00 -4.11 -8.33
CA ASP A 70 11.76 -4.66 -8.90
C ASP A 70 12.06 -5.70 -9.99
N SER A 71 13.05 -5.41 -10.85
CA SER A 71 13.55 -6.37 -11.84
C SER A 71 14.11 -7.65 -11.20
N PHE A 72 14.78 -7.53 -10.05
CA PHE A 72 15.31 -8.67 -9.31
C PHE A 72 14.21 -9.45 -8.60
N GLN A 73 13.23 -8.77 -8.02
CA GLN A 73 12.11 -9.37 -7.32
C GLN A 73 11.31 -10.28 -8.28
N ASP A 74 11.00 -9.80 -9.49
CA ASP A 74 10.34 -10.62 -10.52
C ASP A 74 11.11 -11.91 -10.85
N LEU A 75 12.46 -11.83 -10.90
CA LEU A 75 13.31 -12.99 -11.16
C LEU A 75 13.32 -13.96 -9.97
N ALA A 76 13.34 -13.44 -8.74
CA ALA A 76 13.30 -14.23 -7.53
C ALA A 76 11.94 -14.93 -7.35
N GLU A 77 10.83 -14.25 -7.67
CA GLU A 77 9.48 -14.78 -7.65
C GLU A 77 9.30 -15.94 -8.64
N LYS A 78 9.77 -15.77 -9.89
CA LYS A 78 9.75 -16.84 -10.91
C LYS A 78 10.55 -18.09 -10.51
N LYS A 79 11.50 -17.95 -9.58
CA LYS A 79 12.30 -19.04 -9.01
C LYS A 79 11.72 -19.62 -7.72
N GLY A 80 10.61 -19.07 -7.22
CA GLY A 80 9.99 -19.50 -5.95
C GLY A 80 10.72 -19.01 -4.70
N PHE A 81 11.52 -17.94 -4.80
CA PHE A 81 12.33 -17.44 -3.67
C PHE A 81 11.69 -16.28 -2.89
N ALA A 82 10.52 -15.79 -3.31
CA ALA A 82 9.91 -14.56 -2.83
C ALA A 82 9.79 -14.44 -1.29
N ALA A 83 9.43 -15.54 -0.62
CA ALA A 83 9.17 -15.56 0.83
C ALA A 83 10.41 -15.85 1.70
N THR A 84 11.60 -16.01 1.10
CA THR A 84 12.80 -16.41 1.83
C THR A 84 13.38 -15.28 2.70
N ARG A 85 14.00 -15.64 3.82
CA ARG A 85 14.77 -14.71 4.67
C ARG A 85 15.92 -14.08 3.88
N SER A 86 16.57 -14.86 3.02
CA SER A 86 17.65 -14.38 2.15
C SER A 86 17.21 -13.22 1.25
N ILE A 87 16.08 -13.34 0.55
CA ILE A 87 15.56 -12.25 -0.31
C ILE A 87 15.19 -11.02 0.53
N ARG A 88 14.60 -11.20 1.72
CA ARG A 88 14.30 -10.08 2.63
C ARG A 88 15.56 -9.35 3.13
N SER A 89 16.65 -10.06 3.39
CA SER A 89 17.93 -9.43 3.77
C SER A 89 18.49 -8.56 2.65
N VAL A 90 18.43 -9.03 1.40
CA VAL A 90 18.87 -8.25 0.24
C VAL A 90 17.96 -7.04 -0.01
N MET A 91 16.64 -7.21 0.15
CA MET A 91 15.68 -6.12 0.06
C MET A 91 16.05 -4.97 0.99
N ARG A 92 16.37 -5.29 2.25
CA ARG A 92 16.80 -4.30 3.25
C ARG A 92 18.09 -3.59 2.84
N ALA A 93 19.07 -4.31 2.30
CA ALA A 93 20.31 -3.71 1.84
C ALA A 93 20.06 -2.72 0.67
N VAL A 94 19.35 -3.18 -0.36
CA VAL A 94 19.14 -2.41 -1.60
C VAL A 94 18.20 -1.23 -1.38
N LEU A 95 17.03 -1.47 -0.79
CA LEU A 95 16.03 -0.41 -0.57
C LEU A 95 16.43 0.50 0.60
N GLY A 96 17.20 -0.01 1.58
CA GLY A 96 17.84 0.83 2.59
C GLY A 96 18.79 1.83 1.94
N ARG A 97 19.64 1.38 1.02
CA ARG A 97 20.52 2.28 0.26
C ARG A 97 19.75 3.24 -0.64
N ALA A 98 18.68 2.80 -1.29
CA ALA A 98 17.81 3.68 -2.06
C ALA A 98 17.19 4.78 -1.20
N SER A 99 16.76 4.43 0.02
CA SER A 99 16.20 5.39 0.98
C SER A 99 17.23 6.45 1.42
N GLU A 100 18.49 6.06 1.62
CA GLU A 100 19.58 6.99 1.92
C GLU A 100 19.82 7.97 0.77
N GLN A 101 19.81 7.48 -0.48
CA GLN A 101 20.01 8.32 -1.66
C GLN A 101 18.90 9.37 -1.80
N TYR A 102 17.63 9.00 -1.56
CA TYR A 102 16.53 9.97 -1.51
C TYR A 102 16.69 10.98 -0.38
N ARG A 103 17.05 10.54 0.83
CA ARG A 103 17.30 11.45 1.97
C ARG A 103 18.42 12.45 1.67
N GLN A 104 19.52 12.00 1.07
CA GLN A 104 20.64 12.85 0.67
C GLN A 104 20.26 13.82 -0.45
N LYS A 105 19.47 13.39 -1.44
CA LYS A 105 18.93 14.28 -2.49
C LYS A 105 18.09 15.39 -1.85
N PHE A 106 17.14 15.03 -0.98
CA PHE A 106 16.29 15.99 -0.28
C PHE A 106 17.08 16.97 0.60
N GLN A 107 18.11 16.50 1.31
CA GLN A 107 18.98 17.37 2.11
C GLN A 107 19.80 18.36 1.27
N ARG A 108 20.25 17.96 0.07
CA ARG A 108 21.02 18.81 -0.84
C ARG A 108 20.17 19.87 -1.55
N GLU A 109 19.00 19.48 -2.04
CA GLU A 109 18.09 20.37 -2.78
C GLU A 109 17.37 21.35 -1.85
N GLY A 110 17.24 20.99 -0.57
CA GLY A 110 16.63 21.82 0.46
C GLY A 110 15.11 21.96 0.31
N MET A 111 14.49 22.62 1.29
CA MET A 111 13.02 22.77 1.33
C MET A 111 12.44 23.77 0.32
N ALA A 112 13.26 24.40 -0.51
CA ALA A 112 12.82 25.44 -1.43
C ALA A 112 12.05 24.88 -2.64
N HIS A 113 12.45 23.71 -3.16
CA HIS A 113 11.82 23.03 -4.29
C HIS A 113 11.91 21.50 -4.17
N PRO A 114 11.36 20.87 -3.12
CA PRO A 114 11.43 19.42 -3.01
C PRO A 114 10.64 18.76 -4.14
N ASP A 115 11.27 17.81 -4.84
CA ASP A 115 10.56 16.91 -5.74
C ASP A 115 9.72 15.95 -4.88
N PHE A 116 8.43 16.28 -4.73
CA PHE A 116 7.52 15.51 -3.87
C PHE A 116 7.33 14.07 -4.33
N SER A 117 7.68 13.75 -5.57
CA SER A 117 7.78 12.37 -6.05
C SER A 117 8.81 11.59 -5.25
N ASP A 118 9.96 12.19 -4.94
CA ASP A 118 11.00 11.53 -4.17
C ASP A 118 10.56 11.22 -2.74
N LEU A 119 9.74 12.07 -2.12
CA LEU A 119 9.20 11.80 -0.78
C LEU A 119 8.23 10.63 -0.79
N GLU A 120 7.42 10.51 -1.85
CA GLU A 120 6.55 9.35 -2.05
C GLU A 120 7.36 8.07 -2.28
N GLU A 121 8.37 8.11 -3.15
CA GLU A 121 9.27 6.98 -3.43
C GLU A 121 10.12 6.59 -2.21
N LEU A 122 10.56 7.56 -1.40
CA LEU A 122 11.19 7.31 -0.11
C LEU A 122 10.23 6.59 0.84
N GLY A 123 8.96 7.03 0.91
CA GLY A 123 7.92 6.36 1.69
C GLY A 123 7.72 4.91 1.26
N LYS A 124 7.66 4.65 -0.06
CA LYS A 124 7.58 3.30 -0.64
C LYS A 124 8.77 2.41 -0.25
N CYS A 125 10.00 2.92 -0.31
CA CYS A 125 11.19 2.19 0.15
C CYS A 125 11.07 1.81 1.63
N LEU A 126 10.71 2.77 2.48
CA LEU A 126 10.62 2.57 3.93
C LEU A 126 9.52 1.56 4.30
N ILE A 127 8.36 1.64 3.65
CA ILE A 127 7.26 0.67 3.83
C ILE A 127 7.72 -0.75 3.47
N ARG A 128 8.40 -0.93 2.32
CA ARG A 128 8.88 -2.27 1.90
C ARG A 128 9.88 -2.87 2.88
N ILE A 129 10.72 -2.05 3.52
CA ILE A 129 11.64 -2.53 4.57
C ILE A 129 11.02 -2.56 5.97
N GLN A 130 9.71 -2.30 6.09
CA GLN A 130 8.91 -2.29 7.33
C GLN A 130 9.30 -1.20 8.34
N ASP A 131 9.90 -0.10 7.86
CA ASP A 131 10.19 1.09 8.65
C ASP A 131 9.01 2.07 8.59
N TYR A 132 7.87 1.62 9.11
CA TYR A 132 6.59 2.36 9.05
C TYR A 132 6.65 3.70 9.80
N GLY A 133 7.41 3.77 10.90
CA GLY A 133 7.56 4.97 11.71
C GLY A 133 8.21 6.12 10.91
N ASN A 134 9.37 5.86 10.31
CA ASN A 134 10.04 6.87 9.47
C ASN A 134 9.21 7.18 8.21
N ALA A 135 8.60 6.17 7.59
CA ALA A 135 7.72 6.36 6.44
C ALA A 135 6.58 7.33 6.78
N ARG A 136 5.93 7.12 7.93
CA ARG A 136 4.82 7.96 8.41
C ARG A 136 5.24 9.41 8.59
N GLU A 137 6.39 9.68 9.21
CA GLU A 137 6.87 11.06 9.41
C GLU A 137 7.11 11.79 8.08
N ILE A 138 7.79 11.13 7.15
CA ILE A 138 8.10 11.67 5.82
C ILE A 138 6.83 11.92 5.01
N LEU A 139 5.91 10.95 5.01
CA LEU A 139 4.66 11.05 4.27
C LEU A 139 3.69 12.07 4.88
N GLN A 140 3.71 12.25 6.21
CA GLN A 140 2.93 13.32 6.87
C GLN A 140 3.46 14.70 6.47
N TYR A 141 4.77 14.87 6.39
CA TYR A 141 5.37 16.09 5.87
C TYR A 141 4.95 16.33 4.41
N ALA A 142 5.06 15.31 3.55
CA ALA A 142 4.64 15.40 2.15
C ALA A 142 3.14 15.76 2.01
N ARG A 143 2.26 15.16 2.82
CA ARG A 143 0.82 15.45 2.84
C ARG A 143 0.50 16.89 3.22
N ARG A 144 1.24 17.49 4.16
CA ARG A 144 1.02 18.90 4.55
C ARG A 144 1.21 19.85 3.38
N ILE A 145 2.05 19.48 2.42
CA ILE A 145 2.39 20.31 1.26
C ILE A 145 1.55 19.94 0.04
N GLN A 146 1.28 18.65 -0.18
CA GLN A 146 0.44 18.14 -1.26
C GLN A 146 -0.76 17.35 -0.72
N PRO A 147 -1.76 18.03 -0.11
CA PRO A 147 -2.89 17.34 0.54
C PRO A 147 -3.81 16.60 -0.44
N THR A 148 -3.75 16.92 -1.74
CA THR A 148 -4.58 16.33 -2.80
C THR A 148 -3.89 15.19 -3.54
N ARG A 149 -2.73 14.70 -3.07
CA ARG A 149 -2.02 13.58 -3.70
C ARG A 149 -2.44 12.26 -3.03
N SER A 150 -3.32 11.51 -3.68
CA SER A 150 -3.89 10.26 -3.16
C SER A 150 -2.86 9.18 -2.86
N GLY A 151 -1.77 9.07 -3.65
CA GLY A 151 -0.69 8.11 -3.39
C GLY A 151 -0.12 8.24 -1.97
N ILE A 152 0.09 9.48 -1.50
CA ILE A 152 0.55 9.75 -0.12
C ILE A 152 -0.47 9.26 0.91
N HIS A 153 -1.77 9.43 0.65
CA HIS A 153 -2.81 8.94 1.57
C HIS A 153 -2.81 7.42 1.65
N PHE A 154 -2.70 6.70 0.53
CA PHE A 154 -2.62 5.24 0.54
C PHE A 154 -1.40 4.71 1.30
N LEU A 155 -0.23 5.33 1.10
CA LEU A 155 0.98 4.94 1.85
C LEU A 155 0.88 5.28 3.34
N LEU A 156 0.28 6.42 3.70
CA LEU A 156 0.00 6.73 5.11
C LEU A 156 -0.95 5.72 5.74
N ALA A 157 -1.99 5.30 5.01
CA ALA A 157 -2.94 4.30 5.47
C ALA A 157 -2.20 3.02 5.88
N GLU A 158 -1.27 2.58 5.05
CA GLU A 158 -0.43 1.41 5.29
C GLU A 158 0.49 1.56 6.50
N CYS A 159 1.12 2.73 6.68
CA CYS A 159 1.90 2.97 7.89
C CYS A 159 1.05 2.85 9.16
N PHE A 160 -0.13 3.48 9.18
CA PHE A 160 -1.00 3.46 10.34
C PHE A 160 -1.57 2.06 10.63
N LEU A 161 -1.95 1.29 9.60
CA LEU A 161 -2.48 -0.07 9.80
C LEU A 161 -1.43 -1.07 10.29
N ASN A 162 -0.16 -0.89 9.91
CA ASN A 162 0.92 -1.80 10.30
C ASN A 162 1.62 -1.44 11.62
N GLU A 163 1.34 -0.28 12.22
CA GLU A 163 1.85 0.11 13.54
C GLU A 163 1.12 -0.57 14.72
N GLY A 164 0.01 -1.28 14.47
CA GLY A 164 -0.58 -2.26 15.40
C GLY A 164 -1.45 -1.72 16.54
N GLU A 165 -1.62 -0.40 16.68
CA GLU A 165 -2.54 0.19 17.66
C GLU A 165 -3.96 0.33 17.08
N GLN A 166 -5.01 0.02 17.85
CA GLN A 166 -6.39 0.06 17.36
C GLN A 166 -6.81 1.45 16.83
N GLU A 167 -6.47 2.52 17.56
CA GLU A 167 -6.72 3.90 17.10
C GLU A 167 -5.96 4.22 15.80
N SER A 168 -4.78 3.63 15.63
CA SER A 168 -3.98 3.73 14.42
C SER A 168 -4.68 3.06 13.24
N ALA A 169 -5.29 1.89 13.44
CA ALA A 169 -6.03 1.19 12.39
C ALA A 169 -7.22 2.00 11.85
N GLU A 170 -8.00 2.63 12.73
CA GLU A 170 -9.09 3.52 12.32
C GLU A 170 -8.54 4.69 11.47
N ARG A 171 -7.50 5.38 11.93
CA ARG A 171 -6.87 6.46 11.15
C ARG A 171 -6.39 5.97 9.78
N GLY A 172 -5.82 4.78 9.71
CA GLY A 172 -5.36 4.17 8.47
C GLY A 172 -6.50 3.97 7.47
N LEU A 173 -7.63 3.39 7.89
CA LEU A 173 -8.81 3.24 7.04
C LEU A 173 -9.39 4.60 6.59
N GLY A 174 -9.26 5.63 7.43
CA GLY A 174 -9.60 7.01 7.07
C GLY A 174 -8.74 7.55 5.92
N PHE A 175 -7.44 7.28 5.92
CA PHE A 175 -6.55 7.64 4.81
C PHE A 175 -6.86 6.88 3.54
N TYR A 176 -7.22 5.59 3.62
CA TYR A 176 -7.70 4.84 2.46
C TYR A 176 -8.93 5.50 1.85
N ARG A 177 -9.94 5.81 2.67
CA ARG A 177 -11.16 6.50 2.23
C ARG A 177 -10.81 7.82 1.54
N ASP A 178 -9.95 8.65 2.15
CA ASP A 178 -9.57 9.95 1.59
C ASP A 178 -8.82 9.80 0.25
N GLY A 179 -7.89 8.86 0.14
CA GLY A 179 -7.19 8.55 -1.10
C GLY A 179 -8.15 8.13 -2.22
N PHE A 180 -9.13 7.27 -1.91
CA PHE A 180 -10.15 6.84 -2.85
C PHE A 180 -11.17 7.95 -3.19
N ILE A 181 -11.43 8.91 -2.32
CA ILE A 181 -12.25 10.09 -2.65
C ILE A 181 -11.50 10.97 -3.66
N ILE A 182 -10.20 11.21 -3.43
CA ILE A 182 -9.36 12.11 -4.24
C ILE A 182 -9.10 11.54 -5.64
N GLN A 183 -8.40 10.40 -5.75
CA GLN A 183 -8.06 9.79 -7.03
C GLN A 183 -7.75 8.29 -6.87
N PRO A 184 -8.73 7.40 -7.10
CA PRO A 184 -8.56 5.94 -6.96
C PRO A 184 -7.44 5.33 -7.80
N THR A 185 -7.14 5.92 -8.97
CA THR A 185 -6.17 5.36 -9.92
C THR A 185 -4.72 5.44 -9.44
N GLN A 186 -4.43 6.16 -8.34
CA GLN A 186 -3.10 6.17 -7.72
C GLN A 186 -2.94 5.10 -6.64
N PHE A 187 -3.97 4.30 -6.36
CA PHE A 187 -3.82 3.15 -5.47
C PHE A 187 -2.93 2.12 -6.14
N ASP A 188 -1.89 1.70 -5.44
CA ASP A 188 -0.98 0.66 -5.90
C ASP A 188 -1.05 -0.54 -4.95
N PRO A 189 -1.64 -1.67 -5.38
CA PRO A 189 -1.78 -2.85 -4.53
C PRO A 189 -0.43 -3.47 -4.15
N ALA A 190 0.67 -3.18 -4.87
CA ALA A 190 2.00 -3.67 -4.54
C ALA A 190 2.53 -3.13 -3.20
N TYR A 191 1.93 -2.05 -2.68
CA TYR A 191 2.30 -1.44 -1.40
C TYR A 191 1.26 -1.65 -0.29
N ALA A 192 0.20 -2.39 -0.55
CA ALA A 192 -0.87 -2.64 0.41
C ALA A 192 -0.57 -3.87 1.28
N PHE A 193 0.31 -3.77 2.28
CA PHE A 193 0.78 -4.90 3.09
C PHE A 193 -0.07 -5.21 4.32
N SER A 194 -0.94 -4.29 4.75
CA SER A 194 -1.76 -4.48 5.94
C SER A 194 -2.71 -5.67 5.82
N SER A 195 -2.90 -6.42 6.92
CA SER A 195 -3.74 -7.62 6.91
C SER A 195 -5.17 -7.33 6.49
N VAL A 196 -5.75 -6.21 6.95
CA VAL A 196 -7.12 -5.79 6.60
C VAL A 196 -7.29 -5.63 5.08
N VAL A 197 -6.30 -5.03 4.41
CA VAL A 197 -6.36 -4.83 2.96
C VAL A 197 -6.08 -6.14 2.23
N GLN A 198 -5.09 -6.93 2.67
CA GLN A 198 -4.77 -8.22 2.08
C GLN A 198 -5.93 -9.22 2.17
N GLU A 199 -6.58 -9.32 3.34
CA GLU A 199 -7.78 -10.14 3.54
C GLU A 199 -8.94 -9.67 2.65
N THR A 200 -9.12 -8.35 2.50
CA THR A 200 -10.16 -7.79 1.63
C THR A 200 -9.86 -8.05 0.15
N LEU A 201 -8.60 -7.94 -0.28
CA LEU A 201 -8.16 -8.27 -1.63
C LEU A 201 -8.36 -9.76 -1.92
N GLN A 202 -8.00 -10.64 -0.99
CA GLN A 202 -8.21 -12.08 -1.13
C GLN A 202 -9.70 -12.42 -1.27
N GLN A 203 -10.54 -11.86 -0.39
CA GLN A 203 -11.98 -12.07 -0.42
C GLN A 203 -12.61 -11.58 -1.73
N LEU A 204 -12.20 -10.40 -2.20
CA LEU A 204 -12.62 -9.88 -3.50
C LEU A 204 -12.07 -10.71 -4.66
N GLY A 205 -10.88 -11.28 -4.53
CA GLY A 205 -10.31 -12.20 -5.51
C GLY A 205 -11.18 -13.43 -5.73
N GLU A 206 -11.71 -14.01 -4.65
CA GLU A 206 -12.69 -15.10 -4.73
C GLU A 206 -14.01 -14.64 -5.37
N GLU A 207 -14.55 -13.48 -4.97
CA GLU A 207 -15.83 -12.96 -5.46
C GLU A 207 -15.77 -12.44 -6.92
N LYS A 208 -14.60 -12.03 -7.39
CA LYS A 208 -14.37 -11.40 -8.71
C LYS A 208 -13.49 -12.23 -9.64
N GLU A 209 -13.36 -13.52 -9.37
CA GLU A 209 -12.65 -14.48 -10.23
C GLU A 209 -11.18 -14.10 -10.49
N ASN A 210 -10.53 -13.48 -9.49
CA ASN A 210 -9.17 -12.94 -9.57
C ASN A 210 -8.95 -11.88 -10.66
N ASP A 211 -10.01 -11.24 -11.15
CA ASP A 211 -9.92 -10.09 -12.06
C ASP A 211 -9.51 -8.84 -11.26
N LEU A 212 -8.23 -8.45 -11.38
CA LEU A 212 -7.65 -7.33 -10.64
C LEU A 212 -8.41 -6.01 -10.86
N ASP A 213 -8.83 -5.72 -12.09
CA ASP A 213 -9.55 -4.48 -12.38
C ASP A 213 -10.87 -4.45 -11.61
N ARG A 214 -11.61 -5.57 -11.62
CA ARG A 214 -12.87 -5.69 -10.88
C ARG A 214 -12.68 -5.70 -9.37
N ILE A 215 -11.62 -6.33 -8.85
CA ILE A 215 -11.25 -6.27 -7.43
C ILE A 215 -11.04 -4.82 -7.00
N LEU A 216 -10.20 -4.08 -7.74
CA LEU A 216 -9.85 -2.70 -7.41
C LEU A 216 -11.06 -1.74 -7.54
N LEU A 217 -12.04 -2.04 -8.40
CA LEU A 217 -13.30 -1.30 -8.43
C LEU A 217 -14.05 -1.39 -7.09
N TRP A 218 -14.12 -2.57 -6.49
CA TRP A 218 -14.92 -2.85 -5.29
C TRP A 218 -14.18 -2.65 -3.97
N LEU A 219 -12.85 -2.67 -3.99
CA LEU A 219 -11.99 -2.50 -2.82
C LEU A 219 -12.39 -1.31 -1.92
N PRO A 220 -12.64 -0.09 -2.45
CA PRO A 220 -12.99 1.06 -1.60
C PRO A 220 -14.27 0.83 -0.80
N ALA A 221 -15.28 0.22 -1.43
CA ALA A 221 -16.57 -0.02 -0.80
C ALA A 221 -16.47 -1.11 0.29
N TYR A 222 -15.66 -2.15 0.06
CA TYR A 222 -15.45 -3.23 1.02
C TYR A 222 -14.66 -2.77 2.23
N LEU A 223 -13.57 -2.02 2.01
CA LEU A 223 -12.81 -1.39 3.11
C LEU A 223 -13.71 -0.43 3.92
N MET A 224 -14.57 0.34 3.24
CA MET A 224 -15.48 1.27 3.92
C MET A 224 -16.59 0.57 4.71
N ALA A 225 -17.07 -0.59 4.24
CA ALA A 225 -18.06 -1.39 4.96
C ALA A 225 -17.48 -2.00 6.24
N GLN A 226 -16.18 -2.30 6.26
CA GLN A 226 -15.47 -2.77 7.44
C GLN A 226 -15.11 -1.63 8.42
N SER A 227 -15.07 -0.37 7.95
CA SER A 227 -14.52 0.77 8.69
C SER A 227 -15.56 1.71 9.34
N GLN A 228 -16.67 1.17 9.85
CA GLN A 228 -17.75 1.96 10.45
C GLN A 228 -17.45 2.44 11.89
N TYR A 229 -16.31 3.12 12.07
CA TYR A 229 -15.80 3.58 13.36
C TYR A 229 -15.95 5.10 13.54
N SER A 230 -15.92 5.55 14.80
CA SER A 230 -16.00 6.97 15.17
C SER A 230 -14.67 7.73 15.00
N GLY A 231 -13.52 7.02 14.92
CA GLY A 231 -12.19 7.63 14.83
C GLY A 231 -11.71 7.95 13.41
N LEU A 232 -12.52 7.77 12.36
CA LEU A 232 -12.14 8.26 11.04
C LEU A 232 -12.12 9.80 11.01
N ARG A 233 -11.25 10.37 10.17
CA ARG A 233 -11.24 11.82 9.94
C ARG A 233 -12.64 12.29 9.54
N ARG A 234 -13.12 13.36 10.16
CA ARG A 234 -14.39 14.00 9.80
C ARG A 234 -14.26 14.69 8.45
N LEU A 235 -15.16 14.36 7.53
CA LEU A 235 -15.30 15.09 6.27
C LEU A 235 -15.89 16.47 6.57
N ASN A 236 -15.37 17.51 5.91
CA ASN A 236 -15.90 18.86 6.01
C ASN A 236 -17.16 19.02 5.13
N ARG A 237 -17.86 20.15 5.30
CA ARG A 237 -19.12 20.42 4.59
C ARG A 237 -18.98 20.43 3.07
N ASP A 238 -17.86 20.92 2.55
CA ASP A 238 -17.62 21.01 1.11
C ASP A 238 -17.35 19.61 0.51
N GLU A 239 -16.56 18.79 1.21
CA GLU A 239 -16.31 17.39 0.86
C GLU A 239 -17.62 16.59 0.82
N VAL A 240 -18.47 16.74 1.84
CA VAL A 240 -19.77 16.06 1.92
C VAL A 240 -20.70 16.54 0.80
N SER A 241 -20.78 17.85 0.57
CA SER A 241 -21.60 18.43 -0.50
C SER A 241 -21.13 17.95 -1.88
N GLN A 242 -19.83 17.80 -2.09
CA GLN A 242 -19.27 17.25 -3.32
C GLN A 242 -19.66 15.78 -3.49
N LEU A 243 -19.50 14.95 -2.46
CA LEU A 243 -19.90 13.54 -2.50
C LEU A 243 -21.40 13.37 -2.77
N GLN A 244 -22.26 14.20 -2.17
CA GLN A 244 -23.70 14.18 -2.43
C GLN A 244 -24.03 14.48 -3.90
N ARG A 245 -23.41 15.54 -4.47
CA ARG A 245 -23.59 15.88 -5.90
C ARG A 245 -23.14 14.75 -6.82
N GLU A 246 -21.99 14.15 -6.52
CA GLU A 246 -21.46 13.03 -7.30
C GLU A 246 -22.32 11.78 -7.18
N THR A 247 -22.86 11.50 -5.98
CA THR A 247 -23.78 10.39 -5.74
C THR A 247 -25.05 10.56 -6.58
N HIS A 248 -25.70 11.72 -6.52
CA HIS A 248 -26.89 12.02 -7.33
C HIS A 248 -26.63 11.94 -8.84
N ARG A 249 -25.43 12.35 -9.30
CA ARG A 249 -25.03 12.19 -10.70
C ARG A 249 -24.94 10.70 -11.06
N LEU A 250 -24.23 9.92 -10.25
CA LEU A 250 -24.00 8.50 -10.50
C LEU A 250 -25.28 7.66 -10.43
N GLU A 251 -26.24 8.01 -9.56
CA GLU A 251 -27.56 7.39 -9.51
C GLU A 251 -28.29 7.51 -10.86
N LYS A 252 -28.27 8.71 -11.44
CA LYS A 252 -28.84 8.95 -12.79
C LYS A 252 -28.05 8.27 -13.89
N ASP A 253 -26.72 8.27 -13.78
CA ASP A 253 -25.86 7.61 -14.77
C ASP A 253 -26.10 6.09 -14.77
N LEU A 254 -26.37 5.48 -13.62
CA LEU A 254 -26.58 4.03 -13.50
C LEU A 254 -27.73 3.51 -14.38
N GLU A 255 -28.79 4.30 -14.54
CA GLU A 255 -29.94 3.97 -15.39
C GLU A 255 -29.61 4.05 -16.89
N ASN A 256 -28.68 4.92 -17.27
CA ASN A 256 -28.44 5.33 -18.65
C ASN A 256 -27.12 4.82 -19.24
N VAL A 257 -26.18 4.38 -18.39
CA VAL A 257 -24.85 3.95 -18.81
C VAL A 257 -24.90 2.57 -19.49
N MET A 258 -24.01 2.36 -20.46
CA MET A 258 -23.83 1.04 -21.09
C MET A 258 -23.53 -0.04 -20.05
N ASP A 259 -24.02 -1.26 -20.27
CA ASP A 259 -23.89 -2.37 -19.31
C ASP A 259 -22.46 -2.61 -18.84
N LYS A 260 -21.47 -2.50 -19.74
CA LYS A 260 -20.04 -2.66 -19.42
C LYS A 260 -19.50 -1.69 -18.36
N PHE A 261 -20.18 -0.58 -18.11
CA PHE A 261 -19.78 0.43 -17.11
C PHE A 261 -20.65 0.38 -15.84
N LYS A 262 -21.74 -0.38 -15.82
CA LYS A 262 -22.66 -0.44 -14.68
C LYS A 262 -21.95 -0.87 -13.41
N GLU A 263 -21.12 -1.91 -13.46
CA GLU A 263 -20.39 -2.38 -12.27
C GLU A 263 -19.49 -1.30 -11.67
N LYS A 264 -18.77 -0.53 -12.52
CA LYS A 264 -17.93 0.59 -12.07
C LYS A 264 -18.75 1.69 -11.38
N VAL A 265 -19.91 2.04 -11.94
CA VAL A 265 -20.82 3.05 -11.36
C VAL A 265 -21.39 2.53 -10.03
N GLN A 266 -21.82 1.26 -9.98
CA GLN A 266 -22.33 0.61 -8.77
C GLN A 266 -21.31 0.59 -7.64
N ALA A 267 -20.08 0.14 -7.92
CA ALA A 267 -19.01 0.07 -6.92
C ALA A 267 -18.70 1.46 -6.33
N ARG A 268 -18.67 2.49 -7.19
CA ARG A 268 -18.43 3.88 -6.75
C ARG A 268 -19.59 4.43 -5.92
N LEU A 269 -20.84 4.17 -6.32
CA LEU A 269 -22.04 4.53 -5.55
C LEU A 269 -22.04 3.88 -4.17
N CYS A 270 -21.77 2.57 -4.09
CA CYS A 270 -21.68 1.85 -2.84
C CYS A 270 -20.63 2.47 -1.89
N PHE A 271 -19.45 2.81 -2.41
CA PHE A 271 -18.42 3.51 -1.64
C PHE A 271 -18.91 4.87 -1.12
N TYR A 272 -19.54 5.69 -1.97
CA TYR A 272 -20.04 7.00 -1.57
C TYR A 272 -21.19 6.94 -0.57
N TYR A 273 -22.13 6.00 -0.72
CA TYR A 273 -23.16 5.78 0.29
C TYR A 273 -22.55 5.46 1.65
N LEU A 274 -21.55 4.59 1.71
CA LEU A 274 -20.89 4.24 2.97
C LEU A 274 -20.10 5.42 3.57
N ALA A 275 -19.41 6.21 2.74
CA ALA A 275 -18.69 7.40 3.21
C ALA A 275 -19.65 8.49 3.73
N LEU A 276 -20.75 8.73 3.02
CA LEU A 276 -21.79 9.68 3.42
C LEU A 276 -22.56 9.19 4.65
N HIS A 277 -22.82 7.89 4.76
CA HIS A 277 -23.48 7.27 5.90
C HIS A 277 -22.67 7.53 7.18
N GLN A 278 -21.36 7.32 7.09
CA GLN A 278 -20.46 7.62 8.18
C GLN A 278 -20.50 9.09 8.58
N ALA A 279 -20.44 10.00 7.60
CA ALA A 279 -20.51 11.43 7.88
C ALA A 279 -21.84 11.81 8.55
N ALA A 280 -22.96 11.25 8.08
CA ALA A 280 -24.28 11.46 8.64
C ALA A 280 -24.34 11.04 10.12
N ILE A 281 -23.82 9.87 10.47
CA ILE A 281 -23.81 9.38 11.86
C ILE A 281 -22.86 10.19 12.75
N PHE A 282 -21.58 10.31 12.37
CA PHE A 282 -20.53 10.73 13.30
C PHE A 282 -20.21 12.24 13.24
N VAL A 283 -20.63 12.93 12.18
CA VAL A 283 -20.36 14.37 12.00
C VAL A 283 -21.63 15.20 12.19
N TYR A 284 -22.75 14.76 11.61
CA TYR A 284 -23.97 15.56 11.56
C TYR A 284 -25.11 15.06 12.46
N ASP A 285 -25.01 13.86 13.04
CA ASP A 285 -26.07 13.17 13.80
C ASP A 285 -27.41 13.11 13.04
N ASP A 286 -27.34 12.97 11.72
CA ASP A 286 -28.50 12.87 10.82
C ASP A 286 -28.86 11.40 10.59
N ARG A 287 -29.63 10.84 11.53
CA ARG A 287 -29.99 9.42 11.53
C ARG A 287 -30.97 9.03 10.43
N ASP A 288 -31.81 9.97 9.99
CA ASP A 288 -32.77 9.69 8.92
C ASP A 288 -32.05 9.62 7.57
N TYR A 289 -31.17 10.57 7.29
CA TYR A 289 -30.33 10.51 6.09
C TYR A 289 -29.39 9.30 6.10
N ALA A 290 -28.81 8.94 7.26
CA ALA A 290 -28.03 7.70 7.40
C ALA A 290 -28.87 6.46 7.03
N ARG A 291 -30.12 6.38 7.50
CA ARG A 291 -31.02 5.26 7.16
C ARG A 291 -31.31 5.20 5.66
N GLU A 292 -31.61 6.33 5.04
CA GLU A 292 -31.85 6.42 3.59
C GLU A 292 -30.64 5.91 2.78
N LEU A 293 -29.43 6.33 3.14
CA LEU A 293 -28.20 5.87 2.48
C LEU A 293 -28.00 4.35 2.61
N MET A 294 -28.33 3.76 3.75
CA MET A 294 -28.25 2.31 3.95
C MET A 294 -29.33 1.53 3.20
N ASP A 295 -30.52 2.10 3.06
CA ASP A 295 -31.59 1.52 2.25
C ASP A 295 -31.24 1.55 0.76
N SER A 296 -30.67 2.67 0.28
CA SER A 296 -30.12 2.78 -1.08
C SER A 296 -28.97 1.78 -1.32
N LEU A 297 -28.04 1.65 -0.37
CA LEU A 297 -26.98 0.65 -0.43
C LEU A 297 -27.54 -0.78 -0.47
N LYS A 298 -28.57 -1.08 0.33
CA LYS A 298 -29.21 -2.40 0.37
C LYS A 298 -29.92 -2.72 -0.94
N ALA A 299 -30.58 -1.74 -1.56
CA ALA A 299 -31.21 -1.92 -2.86
C ALA A 299 -30.18 -2.19 -3.97
N LEU A 300 -29.01 -1.55 -3.89
CA LEU A 300 -27.95 -1.68 -4.88
C LEU A 300 -27.07 -2.92 -4.70
N HIS A 301 -26.69 -3.23 -3.46
CA HIS A 301 -25.79 -4.33 -3.13
C HIS A 301 -26.09 -4.91 -1.73
N PRO A 302 -27.10 -5.80 -1.60
CA PRO A 302 -27.59 -6.32 -0.32
C PRO A 302 -26.50 -6.93 0.57
N GLY A 303 -25.56 -7.68 -0.02
CA GLY A 303 -24.48 -8.34 0.72
C GLY A 303 -23.51 -7.35 1.37
N LEU A 304 -23.30 -6.19 0.75
CA LEU A 304 -22.39 -5.16 1.29
C LEU A 304 -23.08 -4.36 2.39
N ALA A 305 -24.38 -4.07 2.22
CA ALA A 305 -25.19 -3.46 3.27
C ALA A 305 -25.25 -4.34 4.53
N GLN A 306 -25.33 -5.67 4.38
CA GLN A 306 -25.29 -6.61 5.49
C GLN A 306 -23.94 -6.56 6.23
N ARG A 307 -22.82 -6.59 5.50
CA ARG A 307 -21.47 -6.46 6.08
C ARG A 307 -21.29 -5.17 6.87
N ALA A 308 -21.74 -4.05 6.31
CA ALA A 308 -21.65 -2.75 6.99
C ALA A 308 -22.44 -2.73 8.31
N LYS A 309 -23.61 -3.37 8.36
CA LYS A 309 -24.40 -3.50 9.59
C LYS A 309 -23.71 -4.36 10.65
N GLU A 310 -23.10 -5.47 10.23
CA GLU A 310 -22.35 -6.35 11.14
C GLU A 310 -21.12 -5.66 11.73
N ALA A 311 -20.47 -4.78 10.96
CA ALA A 311 -19.36 -3.97 11.45
C ALA A 311 -19.80 -2.93 12.48
N THR A 312 -20.98 -2.31 12.33
CA THR A 312 -21.52 -1.34 13.30
C THR A 312 -22.05 -1.97 14.60
N GLY A 313 -22.29 -3.29 14.61
CA GLY A 313 -22.84 -4.02 15.76
C GLY A 313 -21.79 -4.65 16.67
N LYS A 314 -20.50 -4.52 16.33
CA LYS A 314 -19.34 -4.95 17.15
C LYS A 314 -18.81 -3.77 17.95
#